data_AF-A0A6A1WW85-F1
#
_entry.id   AF-A0A6A1WW85-F1
#
_cell.length_a   1.000
_cell.length_b   1.000
_cell.length_c   1.000
_cell.angle_alpha   90.00
_cell.angle_beta   90.00
_cell.angle_gamma   90.00
#
_symmetry.space_group_name_H-M   'P 1'
#
loop_
_entity.id
_entity.type
_entity.pdbx_description
1 polymer ?
#
loop_
_entity_poly.entity_id
_entity_poly.type
_entity_poly.pdbx_seq_one_letter_code
_entity_poly.pdbx_strand_id
1 'polypeptide(L)'
;MNELVTLMGASRRLHVLVCWPEAQVEHDDTHILTSLPEVFKSGAYGRRPQESVSLYKCLEAFLQEEPLGPEDMWYCPGCKKHCQAIKKLDLWRLPEILVIHLKRFSYSRFSKNKLETYVDFPIDNFDLSPYIVQKNGQSCSRYMLYAVSNHYGSMGGGHYTAFVHQGGDQWYEFDDSHVYPISQEKIKSSAAYVLFYRRVIEA
;
A
#
# COMPACT_ATOMS: atom_id res chain seq x y z
N MET A 1 -7.56 -36.73 16.57
CA MET A 1 -7.47 -37.29 15.20
C MET A 1 -6.65 -36.32 14.35
N ASN A 2 -5.31 -36.41 14.40
CA ASN A 2 -4.43 -35.58 13.59
C ASN A 2 -3.52 -36.50 12.77
N GLU A 3 -4.12 -37.22 11.81
CA GLU A 3 -3.33 -37.96 10.82
C GLU A 3 -3.03 -37.05 9.63
N LEU A 4 -1.78 -37.07 9.19
CA LEU A 4 -1.32 -36.34 8.03
C LEU A 4 -1.79 -37.07 6.76
N VAL A 5 -2.70 -36.45 6.01
CA VAL A 5 -3.18 -36.98 4.73
C VAL A 5 -2.29 -36.44 3.61
N THR A 6 -1.55 -37.33 2.95
CA THR A 6 -0.72 -36.97 1.79
C THR A 6 -1.58 -36.99 0.53
N LEU A 7 -1.83 -35.82 -0.07
CA LEU A 7 -2.62 -35.71 -1.30
C LEU A 7 -1.76 -36.02 -2.52
N MET A 8 -1.98 -37.18 -3.14
CA MET A 8 -1.40 -37.53 -4.43
C MET A 8 -2.45 -37.35 -5.55
N GLY A 9 -2.28 -36.31 -6.37
CA GLY A 9 -3.06 -36.09 -7.59
C GLY A 9 -3.63 -34.68 -7.75
N ALA A 10 -3.79 -34.25 -9.01
CA ALA A 10 -4.22 -32.91 -9.41
C ALA A 10 -5.75 -32.68 -9.30
N SER A 11 -6.35 -32.97 -8.14
CA SER A 11 -7.74 -32.60 -7.87
C SER A 11 -7.82 -31.32 -7.04
N ARG A 12 -8.54 -30.31 -7.53
CA ARG A 12 -8.66 -28.96 -6.94
C ARG A 12 -9.65 -28.86 -5.78
N ARG A 13 -10.25 -29.96 -5.33
CA ARG A 13 -11.23 -29.96 -4.22
C ARG A 13 -10.96 -31.11 -3.26
N LEU A 14 -10.75 -30.73 -2.00
CA LEU A 14 -10.66 -31.63 -0.87
C LEU A 14 -12.02 -31.64 -0.16
N HIS A 15 -12.60 -32.81 0.02
CA HIS A 15 -13.79 -32.99 0.86
C HIS A 15 -13.33 -33.53 2.22
N VAL A 16 -13.51 -32.74 3.27
CA VAL A 16 -13.20 -33.14 4.64
C VAL A 16 -14.51 -33.43 5.35
N LEU A 17 -14.67 -34.66 5.83
CA LEU A 17 -15.79 -35.06 6.68
C LEU A 17 -15.34 -35.00 8.13
N VAL A 18 -16.03 -34.23 8.96
CA VAL A 18 -15.78 -34.16 10.39
C VAL A 18 -17.00 -34.70 11.12
N CYS A 19 -16.81 -35.75 11.92
CA CYS A 19 -17.87 -36.35 12.73
C CYS A 19 -17.63 -36.03 14.20
N TRP A 20 -18.68 -35.58 14.88
CA TRP A 20 -18.66 -35.29 16.31
C TRP A 20 -19.73 -36.12 17.02
N PRO A 21 -19.52 -36.49 18.30
CA PRO A 21 -20.58 -37.05 19.14
C PRO A 21 -21.73 -36.06 19.30
N GLU A 22 -22.99 -36.52 19.25
CA GLU A 22 -24.20 -35.67 19.32
C GLU A 22 -24.18 -34.70 20.52
N ALA A 23 -23.65 -35.15 21.67
CA ALA A 23 -23.55 -34.34 22.88
C ALA A 23 -22.65 -33.09 22.77
N GLN A 24 -21.72 -33.04 21.80
CA GLN A 24 -20.87 -31.87 21.56
C GLN A 24 -21.47 -30.89 20.55
N VAL A 25 -22.35 -31.36 19.65
CA VAL A 25 -22.99 -30.54 18.62
C VAL A 25 -23.95 -29.51 19.24
N GLU A 26 -24.55 -29.81 20.40
CA GLU A 26 -25.44 -28.89 21.11
C GLU A 26 -24.71 -27.73 21.83
N HIS A 27 -23.40 -27.86 22.07
CA HIS A 27 -22.60 -26.84 22.76
C HIS A 27 -21.79 -25.95 21.81
N ASP A 28 -21.48 -26.44 20.61
CA ASP A 28 -20.58 -25.75 19.67
C ASP A 28 -21.38 -25.05 18.56
N ASP A 29 -21.22 -23.72 18.45
CA ASP A 29 -21.87 -22.90 17.42
C ASP A 29 -21.30 -23.22 16.02
N THR A 30 -22.01 -24.07 15.28
CA THR A 30 -21.64 -24.50 13.93
C THR A 30 -21.83 -23.42 12.85
N HIS A 31 -22.41 -22.26 13.19
CA HIS A 31 -22.61 -21.14 12.25
C HIS A 31 -21.27 -20.54 11.75
N ILE A 32 -20.17 -20.76 12.48
CA ILE A 32 -18.82 -20.35 12.06
C ILE A 32 -18.32 -21.19 10.87
N LEU A 33 -18.79 -22.43 10.72
CA LEU A 33 -18.37 -23.33 9.63
C LEU A 33 -19.13 -23.05 8.32
N THR A 34 -20.31 -22.44 8.38
CA THR A 34 -21.06 -22.00 7.19
C THR A 34 -20.53 -20.68 6.64
N SER A 35 -19.80 -19.92 7.45
CA SER A 35 -19.21 -18.61 7.11
C SER A 35 -17.72 -18.57 7.43
N LEU A 36 -16.94 -19.46 6.80
CA LEU A 36 -15.49 -19.41 6.93
C LEU A 36 -14.98 -18.05 6.38
N PRO A 37 -14.21 -17.26 7.16
CA PRO A 37 -13.63 -16.04 6.66
C PRO A 37 -12.72 -16.36 5.47
N GLU A 38 -12.78 -15.53 4.43
CA GLU A 38 -12.02 -15.75 3.21
C GLU A 38 -10.51 -15.58 3.52
N VAL A 39 -9.83 -16.70 3.79
CA VAL A 39 -8.38 -16.72 3.95
C VAL A 39 -7.77 -16.58 2.57
N PHE A 40 -7.20 -15.39 2.32
CA PHE A 40 -6.28 -15.04 1.24
C PHE A 40 -6.24 -16.02 0.06
N LYS A 41 -6.99 -15.71 -1.00
CA LYS A 41 -6.82 -16.41 -2.29
C LYS A 41 -5.50 -15.98 -2.90
N SER A 42 -4.51 -16.88 -2.93
CA SER A 42 -3.36 -16.76 -3.82
C SER A 42 -3.84 -16.93 -5.26
N GLY A 43 -4.37 -15.86 -5.86
CA GLY A 43 -4.72 -15.81 -7.27
C GLY A 43 -3.46 -15.76 -8.12
N ALA A 44 -3.34 -16.66 -9.10
CA ALA A 44 -2.38 -16.46 -10.18
C ALA A 44 -2.76 -15.19 -10.92
N TYR A 45 -1.99 -14.11 -10.72
CA TYR A 45 -2.13 -12.89 -11.50
C TYR A 45 -1.74 -13.19 -12.95
N GLY A 46 -2.72 -13.55 -13.77
CA GLY A 46 -2.58 -13.41 -15.22
C GLY A 46 -2.14 -11.98 -15.51
N ARG A 47 -1.25 -11.79 -16.50
CA ARG A 47 -0.79 -10.46 -16.91
C ARG A 47 -1.98 -9.64 -17.38
N ARG A 48 -2.58 -8.89 -16.46
CA ARG A 48 -3.53 -7.84 -16.76
C ARG A 48 -2.75 -6.70 -17.43
N PRO A 49 -3.38 -5.92 -18.33
CA PRO A 49 -2.83 -4.66 -18.78
C PRO A 49 -2.35 -3.86 -17.56
N GLN A 50 -1.22 -3.18 -17.67
CA GLN A 50 -0.63 -2.45 -16.56
C GLN A 50 -1.54 -1.27 -16.22
N GLU A 51 -2.54 -1.50 -15.36
CA GLU A 51 -3.51 -0.49 -14.94
C GLU A 51 -2.77 0.60 -14.18
N SER A 52 -2.90 1.85 -14.64
CA SER A 52 -2.47 3.00 -13.87
C SER A 52 -3.32 3.11 -12.59
N VAL A 53 -2.71 3.59 -11.51
CA VAL A 53 -3.39 3.82 -10.23
C VAL A 53 -3.22 5.27 -9.81
N SER A 54 -4.24 5.90 -9.24
CA SER A 54 -4.08 7.24 -8.70
C SER A 54 -3.41 7.22 -7.33
N LEU A 55 -2.71 8.30 -6.98
CA LEU A 55 -2.14 8.47 -5.65
C LEU A 55 -3.24 8.46 -4.56
N TYR A 56 -4.43 9.00 -4.88
CA TYR A 56 -5.60 8.93 -4.00
C TYR A 56 -6.01 7.48 -3.68
N LYS A 57 -6.02 6.60 -4.69
CA LYS A 57 -6.28 5.16 -4.45
C LYS A 57 -5.20 4.51 -3.59
N CYS A 58 -3.92 4.88 -3.79
CA CYS A 58 -2.84 4.40 -2.93
C CYS A 58 -3.03 4.87 -1.47
N LEU A 59 -3.49 6.11 -1.28
CA LEU A 59 -3.77 6.67 0.04
C LEU A 59 -4.97 5.98 0.69
N GLU A 60 -6.05 5.75 -0.04
CA GLU A 60 -7.22 5.01 0.44
C GLU A 60 -6.83 3.59 0.89
N ALA A 61 -6.03 2.89 0.09
CA ALA A 61 -5.51 1.58 0.46
C ALA A 61 -4.62 1.63 1.72
N PHE A 62 -3.86 2.71 1.91
CA PHE A 62 -3.03 2.90 3.12
C PHE A 62 -3.86 3.15 4.39
N LEU A 63 -5.05 3.77 4.26
CA LEU A 63 -5.95 4.09 5.38
C LEU A 63 -7.01 3.00 5.63
N GLN A 64 -7.10 2.00 4.75
CA GLN A 64 -8.03 0.90 4.88
C GLN A 64 -7.66 0.00 6.07
N GLU A 65 -8.69 -0.56 6.71
CA GLU A 65 -8.50 -1.58 7.75
C GLU A 65 -7.89 -2.86 7.16
N GLU A 66 -6.89 -3.40 7.84
CA GLU A 66 -6.23 -4.64 7.47
C GLU A 66 -6.08 -5.58 8.69
N PRO A 67 -6.29 -6.90 8.53
CA PRO A 67 -6.01 -7.84 9.60
C PRO A 67 -4.50 -8.01 9.78
N LEU A 68 -4.04 -8.05 11.03
CA LEU A 68 -2.65 -8.38 11.34
C LEU A 68 -2.37 -9.85 10.99
N GLY A 69 -1.25 -10.08 10.31
CA GLY A 69 -0.80 -11.40 9.93
C GLY A 69 -0.30 -12.23 11.12
N PRO A 70 -0.05 -13.54 10.92
CA PRO A 70 0.40 -14.42 12.00
C PRO A 70 1.73 -13.99 12.65
N GLU A 71 2.63 -13.39 11.88
CA GLU A 71 3.94 -12.93 12.36
C GLU A 71 3.88 -11.58 13.09
N ASP A 72 2.78 -10.83 12.94
CA ASP A 72 2.60 -9.46 13.45
C ASP A 72 1.37 -9.34 14.37
N MET A 73 0.94 -10.43 15.01
CA MET A 73 -0.24 -10.44 15.88
C MET A 73 -0.11 -9.43 17.03
N TRP A 74 -1.24 -8.84 17.44
CA TRP A 74 -1.26 -7.87 18.52
C TRP A 74 -1.26 -8.56 19.88
N TYR A 75 -0.38 -8.13 20.78
CA TYR A 75 -0.42 -8.57 22.17
C TYR A 75 -1.55 -7.86 22.92
N CYS A 76 -2.62 -8.59 23.21
CA CYS A 76 -3.76 -8.03 23.93
C CYS A 76 -3.46 -7.91 25.44
N PRO A 77 -3.45 -6.69 26.02
CA PRO A 77 -3.16 -6.50 27.44
C PRO A 77 -4.24 -7.06 28.37
N GLY A 78 -5.47 -7.29 27.87
CA GLY A 78 -6.55 -7.93 28.62
C GLY A 78 -6.43 -9.46 28.61
N CYS A 79 -6.23 -10.07 27.45
CA CYS A 79 -6.12 -11.53 27.30
C CYS A 79 -4.72 -12.08 27.68
N LYS A 80 -3.71 -11.20 27.80
CA LYS A 80 -2.30 -11.55 28.07
C LYS A 80 -1.69 -12.51 27.05
N LYS A 81 -2.13 -12.44 25.79
CA LYS A 81 -1.64 -13.28 24.68
C LYS A 81 -1.67 -12.54 23.34
N HIS A 82 -0.94 -13.06 22.37
CA HIS A 82 -1.03 -12.60 20.98
C HIS A 82 -2.36 -13.02 20.36
N CYS A 83 -3.07 -12.06 19.79
CA CYS A 83 -4.37 -12.24 19.16
C CYS A 83 -4.33 -11.65 17.75
N GLN A 84 -5.07 -12.27 16.84
CA GLN A 84 -5.35 -11.64 15.56
C GLN A 84 -6.25 -10.43 15.78
N ALA A 85 -5.78 -9.25 15.36
CA ALA A 85 -6.50 -7.99 15.48
C ALA A 85 -6.61 -7.30 14.13
N ILE A 86 -7.55 -6.36 14.04
CA ILE A 86 -7.70 -5.46 12.88
C ILE A 86 -6.92 -4.19 13.19
N LYS A 87 -6.10 -3.75 12.25
CA LYS A 87 -5.33 -2.52 12.31
C LYS A 87 -5.89 -1.52 11.30
N LYS A 88 -6.03 -0.28 11.73
CA LYS A 88 -6.38 0.87 10.89
C LYS A 88 -5.38 1.99 11.09
N LEU A 89 -5.08 2.72 10.03
CA LEU A 89 -4.30 3.95 10.08
C LEU A 89 -5.19 5.13 9.67
N ASP A 90 -5.05 6.25 10.37
CA ASP A 90 -5.79 7.48 10.10
C ASP A 90 -4.84 8.68 10.10
N LEU A 91 -5.14 9.70 9.29
CA LEU A 91 -4.37 10.94 9.29
C LEU A 91 -4.95 11.91 10.32
N TRP A 92 -4.16 12.22 11.35
CA TRP A 92 -4.56 13.15 12.40
C TRP A 92 -4.12 14.58 12.12
N ARG A 93 -2.85 14.76 11.73
CA ARG A 93 -2.24 16.05 11.37
C ARG A 93 -1.29 15.82 10.20
N LEU A 94 -1.19 16.82 9.33
CA LEU A 94 -0.25 16.82 8.22
C LEU A 94 0.91 17.80 8.47
N PRO A 95 2.11 17.56 7.91
CA PRO A 95 3.26 18.45 7.99
C PRO A 95 3.21 19.60 6.96
N GLU A 96 4.10 20.60 7.06
CA GLU A 96 4.28 21.61 6.01
C GLU A 96 4.90 21.00 4.74
N ILE A 97 5.90 20.13 4.93
CA ILE A 97 6.51 19.33 3.88
C ILE A 97 6.04 17.88 4.03
N LEU A 98 5.25 17.42 3.08
CA LEU A 98 4.74 16.06 3.02
C LEU A 98 5.60 15.22 2.08
N VAL A 99 6.22 14.17 2.63
CA VAL A 99 7.01 13.20 1.87
C VAL A 99 6.19 11.93 1.70
N ILE A 100 5.97 11.53 0.45
CA ILE A 100 5.22 10.32 0.12
C ILE A 100 6.15 9.33 -0.56
N HIS A 101 6.28 8.15 0.06
CA HIS A 101 7.05 7.05 -0.49
C HIS A 101 6.13 6.04 -1.17
N LEU A 102 6.36 5.81 -2.47
CA LEU A 102 5.70 4.73 -3.21
C LEU A 102 6.44 3.42 -2.94
N LYS A 103 5.82 2.50 -2.19
CA LYS A 103 6.39 1.20 -1.80
C LYS A 103 6.51 0.24 -3.00
N ARG A 104 7.43 0.53 -3.92
CA ARG A 104 7.62 -0.22 -5.17
C ARG A 104 8.41 -1.51 -4.99
N PHE A 105 9.35 -1.55 -4.05
CA PHE A 105 10.21 -2.71 -3.86
C PHE A 105 9.56 -3.72 -2.94
N SER A 106 9.57 -4.98 -3.37
CA SER A 106 9.16 -6.11 -2.55
C SER A 106 10.27 -7.16 -2.54
N TYR A 107 10.53 -7.68 -1.34
CA TYR A 107 11.52 -8.72 -1.10
C TYR A 107 10.82 -9.97 -0.57
N SER A 108 11.08 -11.09 -1.21
CA SER A 108 10.82 -12.42 -0.67
C SER A 108 12.12 -13.23 -0.68
N ARG A 109 12.14 -14.37 0.04
CA ARG A 109 13.31 -15.27 0.08
C ARG A 109 13.81 -15.69 -1.31
N PHE A 110 12.94 -15.69 -2.31
CA PHE A 110 13.24 -16.18 -3.67
C PHE A 110 13.07 -15.14 -4.76
N SER A 111 12.50 -13.98 -4.47
CA SER A 111 12.23 -12.95 -5.47
C SER A 111 12.52 -11.55 -4.95
N LYS A 112 13.13 -10.76 -5.83
CA LYS A 112 13.34 -9.34 -5.69
C LYS A 112 12.57 -8.69 -6.81
N ASN A 113 11.51 -7.93 -6.50
CA ASN A 113 10.69 -7.32 -7.53
C ASN A 113 10.54 -5.82 -7.28
N LYS A 114 10.44 -5.05 -8.37
CA LYS A 114 10.09 -3.64 -8.37
C LYS A 114 8.78 -3.47 -9.13
N LEU A 115 7.80 -2.84 -8.49
CA LEU A 115 6.54 -2.46 -9.12
C LEU A 115 6.77 -1.26 -10.04
N GLU A 116 6.63 -1.50 -11.34
CA GLU A 116 6.70 -0.48 -12.40
C GLU A 116 5.33 0.17 -12.69
N THR A 117 4.34 -0.02 -11.81
CA THR A 117 2.99 0.55 -11.97
C THR A 117 3.06 2.07 -12.13
N TYR A 118 2.40 2.60 -13.16
CA TYR A 118 2.25 4.04 -13.32
C TYR A 118 1.31 4.57 -12.24
N VAL A 119 1.82 5.46 -11.39
CA VAL A 119 1.04 6.13 -10.35
C VAL A 119 0.74 7.54 -10.82
N ASP A 120 -0.52 7.86 -11.05
CA ASP A 120 -0.95 9.23 -11.37
C ASP A 120 -1.07 10.04 -10.09
N PHE A 121 -0.20 11.02 -9.92
CA PHE A 121 -0.18 11.92 -8.77
C PHE A 121 -0.40 13.38 -9.21
N PRO A 122 -1.11 14.19 -8.42
CA PRO A 122 -1.32 15.61 -8.71
C PRO A 122 -0.02 16.39 -8.59
N ILE A 123 0.30 17.25 -9.57
CA ILE A 123 1.43 18.18 -9.46
C ILE A 123 0.99 19.38 -8.61
N ASP A 124 -0.22 19.88 -8.86
CA ASP A 124 -0.82 20.99 -8.12
C ASP A 124 -2.12 20.56 -7.45
N ASN A 125 -2.58 21.33 -6.46
CA ASN A 125 -3.87 21.16 -5.79
C ASN A 125 -4.11 19.75 -5.23
N PHE A 126 -3.07 19.15 -4.64
CA PHE A 126 -3.22 17.87 -3.94
C PHE A 126 -3.99 18.08 -2.63
N ASP A 127 -5.28 17.80 -2.62
CA ASP A 127 -6.16 18.07 -1.48
C ASP A 127 -6.30 16.83 -0.57
N LEU A 128 -5.74 16.94 0.63
CA LEU A 128 -5.81 15.90 1.66
C LEU A 128 -6.86 16.18 2.73
N SER A 129 -7.62 17.27 2.61
CA SER A 129 -8.66 17.67 3.57
C SER A 129 -9.70 16.56 3.83
N PRO A 130 -10.13 15.76 2.83
CA PRO A 130 -11.08 14.66 3.05
C PRO A 130 -10.56 13.53 3.94
N TYR A 131 -9.24 13.39 4.07
CA TYR A 131 -8.60 12.24 4.73
C TYR A 131 -8.17 12.53 6.18
N ILE A 132 -8.33 13.77 6.67
CA ILE A 132 -7.96 14.17 8.04
C ILE A 132 -9.14 13.94 8.99
N VAL A 133 -8.91 13.19 10.07
CA VAL A 133 -9.94 12.90 11.09
C VAL A 133 -10.26 14.13 11.94
N GLN A 134 -9.23 14.90 12.32
CA GLN A 134 -9.41 16.07 13.18
C GLN A 134 -9.71 17.34 12.36
N LYS A 135 -10.98 17.74 12.30
CA LYS A 135 -11.43 18.97 11.63
C LYS A 135 -11.40 20.18 12.57
N ASN A 136 -10.22 20.66 12.94
CA ASN A 136 -10.06 21.78 13.89
C ASN A 136 -10.29 23.18 13.30
N GLY A 137 -11.18 23.33 12.30
CA GLY A 137 -11.41 24.61 11.64
C GLY A 137 -10.21 25.18 10.86
N GLN A 138 -9.10 24.43 10.78
CA GLN A 138 -7.95 24.77 9.95
C GLN A 138 -8.30 24.53 8.48
N SER A 139 -8.16 25.62 7.73
CA SER A 139 -8.32 25.78 6.30
C SER A 139 -7.46 24.79 5.52
N CYS A 140 -8.08 24.18 4.51
CA CYS A 140 -7.46 23.71 3.29
C CYS A 140 -6.09 22.99 3.43
N SER A 141 -6.10 21.65 3.43
CA SER A 141 -4.86 20.86 3.37
C SER A 141 -4.45 20.56 1.93
N ARG A 142 -4.17 21.63 1.17
CA ARG A 142 -3.67 21.54 -0.21
C ARG A 142 -2.15 21.56 -0.26
N TYR A 143 -1.60 20.80 -1.19
CA TYR A 143 -0.17 20.73 -1.46
C TYR A 143 0.14 20.91 -2.93
N MET A 144 1.34 21.39 -3.21
CA MET A 144 1.97 21.40 -4.53
C MET A 144 3.24 20.55 -4.49
N LEU A 145 3.44 19.75 -5.53
CA LEU A 145 4.64 18.97 -5.74
C LEU A 145 5.78 19.92 -6.07
N TYR A 146 6.93 19.75 -5.42
CA TYR A 146 8.12 20.56 -5.73
C TYR A 146 9.35 19.71 -6.03
N ALA A 147 9.34 18.42 -5.67
CA ALA A 147 10.38 17.49 -6.11
C ALA A 147 9.88 16.06 -6.24
N VAL A 148 10.56 15.28 -7.10
CA VAL A 148 10.36 13.84 -7.28
C VAL A 148 11.73 13.18 -7.29
N SER A 149 11.93 12.16 -6.45
CA SER A 149 13.02 11.22 -6.63
C SER A 149 12.55 10.09 -7.53
N ASN A 150 13.22 9.92 -8.66
CA ASN A 150 12.97 8.87 -9.64
C ASN A 150 13.93 7.71 -9.42
N HIS A 151 13.49 6.49 -9.74
CA HIS A 151 14.34 5.31 -9.75
C HIS A 151 14.16 4.50 -11.03
N TYR A 152 15.25 4.28 -11.74
CA TYR A 152 15.35 3.46 -12.94
C TYR A 152 16.08 2.14 -12.64
N GLY A 153 15.74 1.08 -13.36
CA GLY A 153 16.32 -0.23 -13.14
C GLY A 153 15.68 -1.01 -11.97
N SER A 154 16.37 -2.04 -11.53
CA SER A 154 15.86 -3.08 -10.63
C SER A 154 16.40 -2.95 -9.21
N MET A 155 15.97 -3.82 -8.31
CA MET A 155 16.48 -3.84 -6.94
C MET A 155 17.95 -4.30 -6.81
N GLY A 156 18.49 -4.99 -7.83
CA GLY A 156 19.90 -5.43 -7.84
C GLY A 156 20.87 -4.39 -8.39
N GLY A 157 20.35 -3.31 -8.97
CA GLY A 157 21.12 -2.27 -9.64
C GLY A 157 20.15 -1.33 -10.35
N GLY A 158 20.33 -0.04 -10.10
CA GLY A 158 19.46 1.01 -10.59
C GLY A 158 20.14 2.37 -10.52
N HIS A 159 19.41 3.39 -10.95
CA HIS A 159 19.89 4.76 -11.04
C HIS A 159 18.83 5.70 -10.50
N TYR A 160 19.24 6.69 -9.71
CA TYR A 160 18.33 7.69 -9.15
C TYR A 160 18.57 9.04 -9.82
N THR A 161 17.49 9.70 -10.22
CA THR A 161 17.51 11.10 -10.65
C THR A 161 16.50 11.90 -9.81
N ALA A 162 16.56 13.22 -9.90
CA ALA A 162 15.61 14.09 -9.21
C ALA A 162 14.99 15.11 -10.16
N PHE A 163 13.67 15.24 -10.12
CA PHE A 163 12.97 16.39 -10.70
C PHE A 163 12.76 17.42 -9.60
N VAL A 164 13.07 18.69 -9.84
CA VAL A 164 12.90 19.77 -8.87
C VAL A 164 12.30 21.00 -9.54
N HIS A 165 11.28 21.59 -8.91
CA HIS A 165 10.69 22.85 -9.31
C HIS A 165 11.51 24.03 -8.79
N GLN A 166 11.95 24.92 -9.67
CA GLN A 166 12.84 26.04 -9.36
C GLN A 166 12.16 27.42 -9.50
N GLY A 167 10.85 27.52 -9.22
CA GLY A 167 10.12 28.78 -9.33
C GLY A 167 9.91 29.26 -10.77
N GLY A 168 9.05 30.26 -10.97
CA GLY A 168 8.73 30.77 -12.31
C GLY A 168 8.19 29.72 -13.29
N ASP A 169 7.60 28.63 -12.76
CA ASP A 169 7.05 27.48 -13.50
C ASP A 169 8.10 26.62 -14.23
N GLN A 170 9.35 26.64 -13.77
CA GLN A 170 10.45 25.86 -14.36
C GLN A 170 10.76 24.61 -13.55
N TRP A 171 10.89 23.48 -14.25
CA TRP A 171 11.34 22.22 -13.69
C TRP A 171 12.67 21.80 -14.30
N TYR A 172 13.50 21.16 -13.48
CA TYR A 172 14.79 20.63 -13.89
C TYR A 172 14.91 19.17 -13.48
N GLU A 173 15.55 18.38 -14.33
CA GLU A 173 16.08 17.07 -13.94
C GLU A 173 17.54 17.23 -13.53
N PHE A 174 17.86 16.64 -12.38
CA PHE A 174 19.19 16.50 -11.81
C PHE A 174 19.57 15.02 -11.95
N ASP A 175 20.46 14.76 -12.90
CA ASP A 175 21.03 13.45 -13.19
C ASP A 175 22.55 13.51 -12.92
N ASP A 176 22.93 13.18 -11.69
CA ASP A 176 24.29 13.31 -11.16
C ASP A 176 24.89 14.71 -11.39
N SER A 177 25.88 14.83 -12.28
CA SER A 177 26.55 16.08 -12.62
C SER A 177 25.82 16.90 -13.69
N HIS A 178 24.74 16.38 -14.26
CA HIS A 178 24.01 17.01 -15.36
C HIS A 178 22.68 17.56 -14.86
N VAL A 179 22.41 18.81 -15.21
CA VAL A 179 21.16 19.49 -14.88
C VAL A 179 20.57 20.03 -16.17
N TYR A 180 19.32 19.67 -16.46
CA TYR A 180 18.65 20.10 -17.68
C TYR A 180 17.18 20.45 -17.42
N PRO A 181 16.65 21.45 -18.13
CA PRO A 181 15.23 21.81 -18.02
C PRO A 181 14.36 20.66 -18.53
N ILE A 182 13.22 20.45 -17.87
CA ILE A 182 12.21 19.48 -18.27
C ILE A 182 10.83 20.14 -18.29
N SER A 183 9.95 19.63 -19.15
CA SER A 183 8.57 20.08 -19.21
C SER A 183 7.70 19.33 -18.20
N GLN A 184 6.58 19.93 -17.81
CA GLN A 184 5.71 19.40 -16.76
C GLN A 184 5.13 18.01 -17.10
N GLU A 185 4.97 17.71 -18.39
CA GLU A 185 4.44 16.42 -18.88
C GLU A 185 5.38 15.25 -18.59
N LYS A 186 6.69 15.51 -18.40
CA LYS A 186 7.68 14.47 -18.08
C LYS A 186 7.75 14.13 -16.60
N ILE A 187 7.19 14.95 -15.73
CA ILE A 187 7.28 14.78 -14.27
C ILE A 187 6.61 13.48 -13.83
N LYS A 188 5.44 13.19 -14.41
CA LYS A 188 4.70 11.96 -14.09
C LYS A 188 5.24 10.81 -14.91
N SER A 189 5.83 9.83 -14.22
CA SER A 189 6.35 8.62 -14.84
C SER A 189 6.26 7.43 -13.88
N SER A 190 6.41 6.21 -14.42
CA SER A 190 6.54 5.00 -13.59
C SER A 190 7.81 4.99 -12.73
N ALA A 191 8.81 5.83 -13.06
CA ALA A 191 10.05 5.94 -12.31
C ALA A 191 9.89 6.68 -10.99
N ALA A 192 8.85 7.50 -10.82
CA ALA A 192 8.61 8.25 -9.59
C ALA A 192 8.57 7.33 -8.36
N TYR A 193 9.41 7.59 -7.37
CA TYR A 193 9.61 6.72 -6.20
C TYR A 193 9.30 7.44 -4.88
N VAL A 194 9.81 8.66 -4.70
CA VAL A 194 9.49 9.52 -3.56
C VAL A 194 8.99 10.86 -4.07
N LEU A 195 7.80 11.27 -3.61
CA LEU A 195 7.18 12.54 -3.97
C LEU A 195 7.34 13.52 -2.80
N PHE A 196 7.73 14.75 -3.11
CA PHE A 196 7.90 15.81 -2.13
C PHE A 196 6.90 16.93 -2.40
N TYR A 197 5.99 17.10 -1.45
CA TYR A 197 4.90 18.06 -1.50
C TYR A 197 5.12 19.16 -0.46
N ARG A 198 4.86 20.41 -0.84
CA ARG A 198 4.85 21.56 0.05
C ARG A 198 3.42 22.07 0.21
N ARG A 199 3.01 22.36 1.44
CA ARG A 199 1.68 22.91 1.73
C ARG A 199 1.51 24.27 1.06
N VAL A 200 0.37 24.46 0.42
CA VAL A 200 -0.04 25.77 -0.10
C VAL A 200 -0.64 26.56 1.05
N ILE A 201 -0.09 27.74 1.31
CA ILE A 201 -0.66 28.68 2.27
C ILE A 201 -1.58 29.60 1.47
N GLU A 202 -2.89 29.44 1.62
CA GLU A 202 -3.86 30.40 1.10
C GLU A 202 -3.69 31.71 1.89
N ALA A 203 -3.34 32.78 1.18
CA ALA A 203 -3.17 34.14 1.72
C ALA A 203 -4.52 34.85 1.89
#